data_AF-A0A7C1TQ16-F1
#
_entry.id   AF-A0A7C1TQ16-F1
#
_cell.length_a   1.000
_cell.length_b   1.000
_cell.length_c   1.000
_cell.angle_alpha   90.00
_cell.angle_beta   90.00
_cell.angle_gamma   90.00
#
_symmetry.space_group_name_H-M   'P 1'
#
loop_
_entity.id
_entity.type
_entity.pdbx_description
1 polymer ?
#
loop_
_entity_poly.entity_id
_entity_poly.type
_entity_poly.pdbx_seq_one_letter_code
_entity_poly.pdbx_strand_id
1 'polypeptide(L)' 'LDALNALSAERVIFELQEPLSTTLMREEGDENYQCVIMPMRM' A
#
# COMPACT_ATOMS: atom_id res chain seq x y z
N LEU A 1 -0.65 6.11 8.93
CA LEU A 1 -1.78 5.26 9.37
C LEU A 1 -3.02 5.48 8.51
N ASP A 2 -3.15 6.66 7.87
CA ASP A 2 -4.34 7.02 7.09
C ASP A 2 -4.59 6.10 5.90
N ALA A 3 -3.54 5.67 5.20
CA ALA A 3 -3.68 4.74 4.07
C ALA A 3 -4.22 3.37 4.52
N LEU A 4 -3.83 2.88 5.70
CA LEU A 4 -4.35 1.63 6.27
C LEU A 4 -5.80 1.76 6.75
N ASN A 5 -6.18 2.93 7.29
CA ASN A 5 -7.56 3.20 7.70
C ASN A 5 -8.53 3.34 6.51
N ALA A 6 -8.01 3.68 5.32
CA ALA A 6 -8.80 3.70 4.10
C ALA A 6 -9.09 2.29 3.57
N LEU A 7 -8.36 1.28 4.05
CA LEU A 7 -8.57 -0.11 3.71
C LEU A 7 -9.57 -0.74 4.70
N SER A 8 -10.58 -1.42 4.17
CA SER A 8 -11.62 -2.14 4.91
C SER A 8 -11.27 -3.63 5.08
N ALA A 9 -10.26 -4.13 4.37
CA ALA A 9 -9.84 -5.53 4.43
C ALA A 9 -8.96 -5.85 5.66
N GLU A 10 -9.16 -7.03 6.24
CA GLU A 10 -8.39 -7.54 7.38
C GLU A 10 -6.93 -7.86 7.02
N ARG A 11 -6.65 -8.04 5.72
CA ARG A 11 -5.33 -8.35 5.16
C ARG A 11 -5.01 -7.42 3.99
N VAL A 12 -3.78 -6.91 4.02
CA VAL A 12 -3.28 -5.93 3.06
C VAL A 12 -1.95 -6.43 2.50
N ILE A 13 -1.76 -6.27 1.19
CA ILE A 13 -0.56 -6.70 0.48
C ILE A 13 0.25 -5.44 0.16
N PHE A 14 1.51 -5.46 0.59
CA PHE A 14 2.49 -4.44 0.26
C PHE A 14 3.46 -4.98 -0.78
N GLU A 15 3.49 -4.35 -1.94
CA GLU A 15 4.47 -4.63 -2.98
C GLU A 15 5.56 -3.55 -2.91
N LEU A 16 6.65 -3.89 -2.20
CA LEU A 16 7.85 -3.07 -2.13
C LEU A 16 8.82 -3.52 -3.23
N GLN A 17 9.14 -2.61 -4.16
CA GLN A 17 10.15 -2.88 -5.19
C GLN A 17 11.56 -2.53 -4.68
N GLU A 18 11.77 -1.27 -4.34
CA GLU A 18 13.03 -0.73 -3.83
C GLU A 18 12.80 0.33 -2.73
N PRO A 19 13.77 0.60 -1.83
CA PRO A 19 13.61 1.46 -0.65
C PRO A 19 13.20 2.92 -0.93
N LEU A 20 13.43 3.39 -2.17
CA LEU A 20 13.10 4.74 -2.62
C LEU A 20 12.08 4.75 -3.78
N SER A 21 11.58 3.57 -4.14
CA SER A 21 10.58 3.42 -5.18
C SER A 21 9.18 3.45 -4.60
N THR A 22 8.21 3.71 -5.46
CA THR A 22 6.79 3.70 -5.16
C THR A 22 6.37 2.36 -4.54
N THR A 23 5.85 2.38 -3.32
CA THR A 23 5.27 1.19 -2.69
C THR A 23 3.80 1.12 -3.05
N LEU A 24 3.37 -0.01 -3.61
CA LEU A 24 1.98 -0.25 -3.95
C LEU A 24 1.32 -1.04 -2.82
N MET A 25 0.19 -0.54 -2.35
CA MET A 25 -0.59 -1.17 -1.29
C MET A 25 -1.99 -1.49 -1.84
N ARG A 26 -2.40 -2.75 -1.67
CA ARG A 26 -3.72 -3.24 -2.11
C ARG A 26 -4.36 -4.13 -1.05
N GLU A 27 -5.68 -4.24 -1.11
CA GLU A 27 -6.42 -5.18 -0.28
C GLU A 27 -6.31 -6.61 -0.83
N GLU A 28 -6.37 -7.59 0.06
CA GLU A 28 -6.47 -8.99 -0.35
C GLU A 28 -7.87 -9.24 -0.96
N GLY A 29 -7.93 -9.38 -2.29
CA GLY A 29 -9.17 -9.72 -3.01
C GLY A 29 -9.82 -8.56 -3.79
N ASP A 30 -9.32 -7.33 -3.66
CA ASP A 30 -9.74 -6.19 -4.48
C ASP A 30 -8.57 -5.65 -5.32
N GLU A 31 -8.68 -5.76 -6.64
CA GLU A 31 -7.69 -5.26 -7.59
C GLU A 31 -7.94 -3.79 -8.00
N ASN A 32 -9.09 -3.21 -7.64
CA ASN A 32 -9.49 -1.86 -8.06
C ASN A 32 -8.97 -0.75 -7.15
N TYR A 33 -8.67 -1.05 -5.89
CA TYR A 33 -8.17 -0.06 -4.94
C TYR A 33 -6.66 -0.20 -4.75
N GLN A 34 -5.91 0.71 -5.39
CA GLN A 34 -4.46 0.79 -5.29
C GLN A 34 -4.05 2.07 -4.56
N CYS A 35 -3.59 1.94 -3.33
CA CYS A 35 -2.95 3.03 -2.63
C CYS A 35 -1.47 3.08 -2.98
N VAL A 36 -1.03 4.23 -3.45
CA VAL A 36 0.37 4.49 -3.82
C VAL A 36 1.03 5.24 -2.67
N ILE A 37 2.04 4.63 -2.06
CA ILE A 37 2.79 5.23 -0.96
C ILE A 37 4.21 5.54 -1.45
N MET A 38 4.58 6.80 -1.40
CA MET A 38 5.95 7.23 -1.66
C MET A 38 6.77 7.14 -0.36
N PRO A 39 7.86 6.36 -0.31
CA PRO A 39 8.73 6.35 0.85
C PRO A 39 9.44 7.71 0.96
N MET A 40 9.54 8.22 2.19
CA MET A 40 10.44 9.33 2.49
C MET A 40 11.81 8.77 2.88
N ARG A 41 12.89 9.47 2.48
CA ARG A 41 14.24 9.16 2.96
C ARG A 41 14.27 9.28 4.48
N MET A 42 14.72 8.24 5.15
CA MET A 42 15.14 8.30 6.56
C MET A 42 16.57 8.83 6.67
#